data_AF-A0A8H4BAW6-F1
#
_entry.id   AF-A0A8H4BAW6-F1
#
_cell.length_a   1.000
_cell.length_b   1.000
_cell.length_c   1.000
_cell.angle_alpha   90.00
_cell.angle_beta   90.00
_cell.angle_gamma   90.00
#
_symmetry.space_group_name_H-M   'P 1'
#
loop_
_entity.id
_entity.type
_entity.pdbx_description
1 polymer ?
#
loop_
_entity_poly.entity_id
_entity_poly.type
_entity_poly.pdbx_seq_one_letter_code
_entity_poly.pdbx_strand_id
1 'polypeptide(L)'
;KSKSMKKKPIVKKKRTTTSYDAETTAYLKKAFFNYYSKQCKLTREQREAVIRETGLRSRNITYWFSNHKRRLGTELAIYRKLTREHKIKDYDAFVQWRQDQELPAYITREEIR
;
A
#
# COMPACT_ATOMS: atom_id res chain seq x y z
N LYS A 1 -30.74 29.26 -39.03
CA LYS A 1 -30.13 27.89 -39.05
C LYS A 1 -28.73 27.97 -38.44
N SER A 2 -28.59 27.71 -37.14
CA SER A 2 -27.29 27.80 -36.43
C SER A 2 -26.73 26.40 -36.23
N LYS A 3 -25.57 26.12 -36.84
CA LYS A 3 -24.91 24.80 -36.80
C LYS A 3 -24.34 24.54 -35.40
N SER A 4 -24.85 23.48 -34.76
CA SER A 4 -24.33 22.94 -33.51
C SER A 4 -22.95 22.30 -33.74
N MET A 5 -21.91 22.83 -33.08
CA MET A 5 -20.57 22.24 -33.07
C MET A 5 -20.60 20.95 -32.22
N LYS A 6 -20.46 19.80 -32.90
CA LYS A 6 -20.34 18.48 -32.25
C LYS A 6 -19.07 18.44 -31.40
N LYS A 7 -19.23 18.36 -30.08
CA LYS A 7 -18.12 18.08 -29.13
C LYS A 7 -17.52 16.71 -29.47
N LYS A 8 -16.23 16.68 -29.82
CA LYS A 8 -15.48 15.44 -30.05
C LYS A 8 -15.45 14.62 -28.75
N PRO A 9 -15.61 13.28 -28.80
CA PRO A 9 -15.53 12.46 -27.60
C PRO A 9 -14.10 12.50 -27.04
N ILE A 10 -13.97 12.90 -25.78
CA ILE A 10 -12.71 12.80 -25.03
C ILE A 10 -12.40 11.31 -24.91
N VAL A 11 -11.46 10.82 -25.70
CA VAL A 11 -10.91 9.46 -25.57
C VAL A 11 -10.32 9.36 -24.17
N LYS A 12 -11.03 8.69 -23.26
CA LYS A 12 -10.56 8.44 -21.89
C LYS A 12 -9.31 7.56 -22.02
N LYS A 13 -8.12 8.16 -21.94
CA LYS A 13 -6.86 7.41 -21.83
C LYS A 13 -7.02 6.42 -20.67
N LYS A 14 -6.98 5.11 -20.97
CA LYS A 14 -6.95 4.07 -19.95
C LYS A 14 -5.81 4.42 -18.99
N ARG A 15 -6.10 4.60 -17.70
CA ARG A 15 -5.08 4.91 -16.70
C ARG A 15 -4.04 3.79 -16.74
N THR A 16 -2.82 4.10 -17.16
CA THR A 16 -1.68 3.20 -17.00
C THR A 16 -1.53 2.91 -15.51
N THR A 17 -1.33 1.63 -15.17
CA THR A 17 -0.95 1.24 -13.80
C THR A 17 0.27 2.04 -13.43
N THR A 18 0.16 2.92 -12.43
CA THR A 18 1.32 3.60 -11.86
C THR A 18 2.13 2.52 -11.14
N SER A 19 3.20 2.06 -11.79
CA SER A 19 4.24 1.26 -11.13
C SER A 19 5.28 2.24 -10.64
N TYR A 20 5.55 2.22 -9.33
CA TYR A 20 6.72 2.89 -8.79
C TYR A 20 7.95 2.00 -8.96
N ASP A 21 9.13 2.57 -8.78
CA ASP A 21 10.37 1.81 -8.69
C ASP A 21 10.34 0.85 -7.48
N ALA A 22 11.29 -0.08 -7.45
CA ALA A 22 11.33 -1.14 -6.45
C ALA A 22 11.52 -0.59 -5.03
N GLU A 23 12.32 0.47 -4.87
CA GLU A 23 12.63 1.09 -3.58
C GLU A 23 11.38 1.78 -3.02
N THR A 24 10.73 2.64 -3.82
CA THR A 24 9.47 3.30 -3.46
C THR A 24 8.39 2.28 -3.14
N THR A 25 8.28 1.21 -3.94
CA THR A 25 7.28 0.15 -3.71
C THR A 25 7.53 -0.60 -2.41
N ALA A 26 8.80 -0.94 -2.11
CA ALA A 26 9.19 -1.58 -0.87
C ALA A 26 8.91 -0.69 0.35
N TYR A 27 9.28 0.59 0.26
CA TYR A 27 9.01 1.56 1.32
C TYR A 27 7.50 1.73 1.57
N LEU A 28 6.70 1.90 0.52
CA LEU A 28 5.24 2.04 0.65
C LEU A 28 4.61 0.81 1.29
N LYS A 29 5.07 -0.40 0.93
CA LYS A 29 4.62 -1.66 1.54
C LYS A 29 4.96 -1.72 3.03
N LYS A 30 6.21 -1.41 3.40
CA LYS A 30 6.65 -1.32 4.79
C LYS A 30 5.80 -0.31 5.59
N ALA A 31 5.66 0.91 5.07
CA ALA A 31 4.85 1.97 5.67
C ALA A 31 3.39 1.55 5.83
N PHE A 32 2.82 0.85 4.83
CA PHE A 32 1.47 0.31 4.90
C PHE A 32 1.26 -0.59 6.10
N PHE A 33 2.03 -1.67 6.23
CA PHE A 33 1.86 -2.61 7.34
C PHE A 33 2.15 -1.95 8.70
N ASN A 34 3.15 -1.06 8.77
CA ASN A 34 3.47 -0.34 10.01
C ASN A 34 2.36 0.60 10.48
N TYR A 35 1.74 1.35 9.56
CA TYR A 35 0.67 2.29 9.93
C TYR A 35 -0.68 1.59 10.05
N TYR A 36 -1.03 0.72 9.10
CA TYR A 36 -2.36 0.13 9.03
C TYR A 36 -2.57 -1.03 10.00
N SER A 37 -1.50 -1.59 10.59
CA SER A 37 -1.64 -2.53 11.70
C SER A 37 -2.19 -1.87 12.97
N LYS A 38 -1.91 -0.57 13.14
CA LYS A 38 -2.29 0.22 14.32
C LYS A 38 -3.59 1.00 14.10
N GLN A 39 -3.91 1.38 12.87
CA GLN A 39 -5.08 2.21 12.56
C GLN A 39 -5.62 2.02 11.14
N CYS A 40 -6.85 2.47 10.88
CA CYS A 40 -7.52 2.21 9.60
C CYS A 40 -7.32 3.29 8.52
N LYS A 41 -6.56 4.35 8.82
CA LYS A 41 -6.34 5.54 7.97
C LYS A 41 -4.94 6.13 8.17
N LEU A 42 -4.40 6.74 7.13
CA LEU A 42 -3.13 7.49 7.18
C LEU A 42 -3.35 8.87 7.81
N THR A 43 -2.54 9.24 8.81
CA THR A 43 -2.56 10.59 9.39
C THR A 43 -1.87 11.60 8.48
N ARG A 44 -2.01 12.90 8.78
CA ARG A 44 -1.30 13.96 8.05
C ARG A 44 0.21 13.80 8.18
N GLU A 45 0.71 13.61 9.40
CA GLU A 45 2.15 13.46 9.68
C GLU A 45 2.74 12.23 8.99
N GLN A 46 2.04 11.08 9.03
CA GLN A 46 2.49 9.88 8.31
C GLN A 46 2.54 10.09 6.81
N ARG A 47 1.55 10.81 6.27
CA ARG A 47 1.54 11.16 4.85
C ARG A 47 2.72 12.06 4.50
N GLU A 48 3.00 13.07 5.33
CA GLU A 48 4.16 13.97 5.15
C GLU A 48 5.48 13.19 5.24
N ALA A 49 5.61 12.22 6.14
CA ALA A 49 6.75 11.33 6.19
C ALA A 49 6.91 10.52 4.88
N VAL A 50 5.83 9.92 4.37
CA VAL A 50 5.88 9.20 3.08
C VAL A 50 6.24 10.14 1.92
N ILE A 51 5.74 11.39 1.91
CA ILE A 51 6.11 12.39 0.89
C ILE A 51 7.60 12.67 0.93
N ARG A 52 8.17 12.88 2.12
CA ARG A 52 9.60 13.17 2.29
C ARG A 52 10.49 12.02 1.81
N GLU A 53 10.13 10.78 2.14
CA GLU A 53 10.95 9.61 1.77
C GLU A 53 10.80 9.23 0.28
N THR A 54 9.61 9.38 -0.30
CA THR A 54 9.32 8.87 -1.66
C THR A 54 9.26 9.94 -2.75
N GLY A 55 9.20 11.23 -2.37
CA GLY A 55 8.93 12.33 -3.30
C GLY A 55 7.54 12.30 -3.94
N LEU A 56 6.68 11.35 -3.57
CA LEU A 56 5.36 11.20 -4.19
C LEU A 56 4.41 12.33 -3.78
N ARG A 57 3.54 12.72 -4.72
CA ARG A 57 2.45 13.66 -4.43
C ARG A 57 1.48 13.05 -3.41
N SER A 58 1.00 13.87 -2.48
CA SER A 58 -0.02 13.51 -1.47
C SER A 58 -1.21 12.68 -2.01
N ARG A 59 -1.71 13.04 -3.20
CA ARG A 59 -2.81 12.31 -3.87
C ARG A 59 -2.44 10.88 -4.25
N ASN A 60 -1.23 10.69 -4.77
CA ASN A 60 -0.73 9.38 -5.19
C ASN A 60 -0.59 8.44 -3.99
N ILE A 61 -0.09 8.97 -2.87
CA ILE A 61 -0.01 8.26 -1.59
C ILE A 61 -1.41 7.87 -1.11
N THR A 62 -2.38 8.81 -1.12
CA THR A 62 -3.77 8.50 -0.73
C THR A 62 -4.33 7.33 -1.52
N TYR A 63 -4.17 7.37 -2.84
CA TYR A 63 -4.71 6.32 -3.70
C TYR A 63 -3.98 5.00 -3.51
N TRP A 64 -2.67 5.03 -3.38
CA TRP A 64 -1.90 3.81 -3.15
C TRP A 64 -2.33 3.14 -1.85
N PHE A 65 -2.40 3.87 -0.73
CA PHE A 65 -2.82 3.30 0.56
C PHE A 65 -4.27 2.83 0.57
N SER A 66 -5.20 3.60 -0.03
CA SER A 66 -6.61 3.18 -0.14
C SER A 66 -6.80 1.94 -1.01
N ASN A 67 -6.06 1.83 -2.12
CA ASN A 67 -6.10 0.65 -2.99
C ASN A 67 -5.50 -0.57 -2.29
N HIS A 68 -4.35 -0.43 -1.63
CA HIS A 68 -3.70 -1.54 -0.93
C HIS A 68 -4.48 -1.96 0.32
N LYS A 69 -5.21 -1.06 0.99
CA LYS A 69 -6.17 -1.42 2.03
C LYS A 69 -7.22 -2.42 1.53
N ARG A 70 -7.74 -2.22 0.31
CA ARG A 70 -8.72 -3.14 -0.30
C ARG A 70 -8.10 -4.46 -0.74
N ARG A 71 -6.88 -4.42 -1.28
CA ARG A 71 -6.21 -5.60 -1.84
C ARG A 71 -5.58 -6.49 -0.77
N LEU A 72 -4.97 -5.88 0.25
CA LEU A 72 -4.17 -6.54 1.26
C LEU A 72 -4.91 -6.68 2.60
N GLY A 73 -6.25 -6.65 2.60
CA GLY A 73 -7.05 -6.66 3.83
C GLY A 73 -6.83 -7.91 4.68
N THR A 74 -6.80 -9.08 4.04
CA THR A 74 -6.57 -10.37 4.70
C THR A 74 -5.14 -10.49 5.20
N GLU A 75 -4.15 -10.12 4.37
CA GLU A 75 -2.74 -10.13 4.76
C GLU A 75 -2.47 -9.18 5.94
N LEU A 76 -3.12 -8.01 5.94
CA LEU A 76 -3.04 -7.08 7.07
C LEU A 76 -3.63 -7.69 8.35
N ALA A 77 -4.70 -8.46 8.27
CA ALA A 77 -5.27 -9.15 9.43
C ALA A 77 -4.33 -10.24 9.97
N ILE A 78 -3.73 -11.04 9.09
CA ILE A 78 -2.73 -12.06 9.45
C ILE A 78 -1.50 -11.39 10.09
N TYR A 79 -0.97 -10.36 9.44
CA TYR A 79 0.14 -9.56 9.98
C TYR A 79 -0.18 -9.07 11.40
N ARG A 80 -1.34 -8.43 11.61
CA ARG A 80 -1.76 -7.94 12.93
C ARG A 80 -1.84 -9.04 13.99
N LYS A 81 -2.30 -10.24 13.62
CA LYS A 81 -2.36 -11.39 14.52
C LYS A 81 -0.95 -11.81 14.93
N LEU A 82 -0.08 -12.07 13.96
CA LEU A 82 1.29 -12.53 14.18
C LEU A 82 2.13 -11.51 14.95
N THR A 83 2.00 -10.22 14.64
CA THR A 83 2.73 -9.18 15.37
C THR A 83 2.34 -9.10 16.83
N ARG A 84 1.07 -9.39 17.15
CA ARG A 84 0.59 -9.38 18.54
C ARG A 84 1.04 -10.64 19.29
N GLU A 85 0.99 -11.79 18.63
CA GLU A 85 1.36 -13.09 19.20
C GLU A 85 2.86 -13.18 19.51
N HIS A 86 3.70 -12.76 18.57
CA HIS A 86 5.16 -12.82 18.68
C HIS A 86 5.80 -11.50 19.15
N LYS A 87 4.99 -10.52 19.58
CA LYS A 87 5.43 -9.19 20.06
C LYS A 87 6.36 -8.46 19.07
N ILE A 88 6.10 -8.61 17.78
CA ILE A 88 6.88 -7.99 16.69
C ILE A 88 6.53 -6.51 16.59
N LYS A 89 7.55 -5.65 16.55
CA LYS A 89 7.39 -4.19 16.64
C LYS A 89 7.01 -3.51 15.32
N ASP A 90 7.61 -3.96 14.23
CA ASP A 90 7.49 -3.36 12.90
C ASP A 90 7.64 -4.39 11.78
N TYR A 91 7.44 -3.94 10.54
CA TYR A 91 7.44 -4.78 9.36
C TYR A 91 8.82 -5.38 9.05
N ASP A 92 9.93 -4.69 9.36
CA ASP A 92 11.25 -5.25 9.12
C ASP A 92 11.50 -6.42 10.09
N ALA A 93 11.15 -6.22 11.36
CA ALA A 93 11.20 -7.27 12.37
C ALA A 93 10.27 -8.45 12.02
N PHE A 94 9.13 -8.20 11.37
CA PHE A 94 8.27 -9.26 10.87
C PHE A 94 8.91 -10.06 9.74
N VAL A 95 9.57 -9.38 8.79
CA VAL A 95 10.29 -10.05 7.70
C VAL A 95 11.43 -10.90 8.26
N GLN A 96 12.20 -10.37 9.21
CA GLN A 96 13.26 -11.12 9.89
C GLN A 96 12.69 -12.34 10.64
N TRP A 97 11.64 -12.15 11.45
CA TRP A 97 10.98 -13.24 12.16
C TRP A 97 10.51 -14.35 11.20
N ARG A 98 9.98 -13.99 10.02
CA ARG A 98 9.61 -14.99 9.02
C ARG A 98 10.80 -15.75 8.47
N GLN A 99 11.91 -15.07 8.18
CA GLN A 99 13.14 -15.71 7.73
C GLN A 99 13.66 -16.70 8.77
N ASP A 100 13.61 -16.34 10.06
CA ASP A 100 13.99 -17.21 11.18
C ASP A 100 13.09 -18.45 11.31
N GLN A 101 11.85 -18.39 10.80
CA GLN A 101 10.91 -19.51 10.75
C GLN A 101 10.96 -20.26 9.41
N GLU A 102 11.95 -19.98 8.55
CA GLU A 102 12.08 -20.53 7.19
C GLU A 102 10.85 -20.24 6.31
N LEU A 103 10.12 -19.16 6.62
CA LEU A 103 8.95 -18.71 5.87
C LEU A 103 9.33 -17.62 4.83
N PRO A 104 8.57 -17.50 3.74
CA PRO A 104 8.72 -16.39 2.81
C PRO A 104 8.52 -15.02 3.48
N ALA A 105 9.27 -14.01 3.03
CA ALA A 105 9.17 -12.61 3.51
C ALA A 105 7.79 -11.95 3.32
N TYR A 106 6.89 -12.60 2.59
CA TYR A 106 5.52 -12.17 2.37
C TYR A 106 4.54 -13.25 2.80
N ILE A 107 3.33 -12.83 3.17
CA ILE A 107 2.21 -13.72 3.47
C ILE A 107 1.80 -14.43 2.18
N THR A 108 1.82 -15.76 2.18
CA THR A 108 1.54 -16.55 0.99
C THR A 108 0.04 -16.65 0.74
N ARG A 109 -0.34 -17.06 -0.48
CA ARG A 109 -1.75 -17.28 -0.82
C ARG A 109 -2.41 -18.39 0.00
N GLU A 110 -1.62 -19.35 0.48
CA GLU A 110 -2.09 -20.46 1.30
C GLU A 110 -2.55 -19.97 2.67
N GLU A 111 -1.88 -18.96 3.23
CA GLU A 111 -2.24 -18.33 4.50
C GLU A 111 -3.47 -17.42 4.41
N ILE A 112 -3.82 -16.97 3.19
CA ILE A 112 -4.94 -16.06 2.92
C ILE A 112 -6.28 -16.81 2.75
N ARG A 113 -6.25 -18.14 2.58
CA ARG A 113 -7.43 -19.01 2.44
C ARG A 113 -8.20 -19.16 3.75
#